data_AF-C0QCP9-F1
#
_entry.id   AF-C0QCP9-F1
#
_cell.length_a   1.000
_cell.length_b   1.000
_cell.length_c   1.000
_cell.angle_alpha   90.00
_cell.angle_beta   90.00
_cell.angle_gamma   90.00
#
_symmetry.space_group_name_H-M   'P 1'
#
loop_
_entity.id
_entity.type
_entity.pdbx_description
1 polymer ?
#
loop_
_entity_poly.entity_id
_entity_poly.type
_entity_poly.pdbx_seq_one_letter_code
_entity_poly.pdbx_strand_id
1 'polypeptide(L)'
;MLQTYIPYCSKNTTPINEKIAMDSDDDQVVFFSATGPVFAFQKNDKFAKRLAQGILVSLKLASVTEVSKALDLNRTTVLRNFNIYKEKGPEGFIDNRPNRSPYKLTKEKQQIVKSLLDKGSTLAVAADEVGVSDGCIRRAIKQGLIVRKVTKPDQTKDSVKLKGPARRSQEDINCNAGIATKREEERLLARKGDLTEALPEFSPNEGVHYAGVLLALPFLAGLSYLDTGKKVYGSLKKAYYGLQSIFLTFAFMALLRMKNPEQLKNGNPGDFGIILGLDRCPEVKTLRRKLNELGLRNKSGKFMETLSRAWVEQDKDILGFSYIDGHVRPYHGRKHTLPITHVARRRLCTYLEI
;
A
#
# COMPACT_ATOMS: atom_id res chain seq x y z
N MET A 1 -41.40 -11.32 53.28
CA MET A 1 -39.99 -11.34 52.81
C MET A 1 -39.68 -12.77 52.39
N LEU A 2 -39.52 -13.04 51.10
CA LEU A 2 -39.05 -14.35 50.62
C LEU A 2 -37.52 -14.37 50.76
N GLN A 3 -37.05 -14.89 51.88
CA GLN A 3 -35.63 -15.13 52.14
C GLN A 3 -35.35 -16.60 51.80
N THR A 4 -34.94 -16.85 50.57
CA THR A 4 -34.42 -18.15 50.13
C THR A 4 -33.34 -17.91 49.07
N TYR A 5 -32.10 -17.78 49.53
CA TYR A 5 -30.89 -17.56 48.71
C TYR A 5 -30.30 -18.87 48.19
N ILE A 6 -31.11 -19.92 48.04
CA ILE A 6 -30.62 -21.23 47.60
C ILE A 6 -31.55 -21.70 46.46
N PRO A 7 -31.01 -21.96 45.26
CA PRO A 7 -31.81 -22.48 44.16
C PRO A 7 -32.39 -23.86 44.52
N TYR A 8 -33.52 -24.21 43.92
CA TYR A 8 -34.09 -25.54 44.08
C TYR A 8 -33.11 -26.60 43.55
N CYS A 9 -32.59 -27.45 44.43
CA CYS A 9 -31.65 -28.52 44.08
C CYS A 9 -32.35 -29.89 44.17
N SER A 10 -32.57 -30.53 43.02
CA SER A 10 -32.99 -31.93 42.91
C SER A 10 -31.77 -32.86 43.05
N LYS A 11 -31.96 -34.20 43.03
CA LYS A 11 -30.83 -35.15 43.12
C LYS A 11 -29.81 -35.03 41.97
N ASN A 12 -30.19 -34.45 40.82
CA ASN A 12 -29.35 -34.36 39.63
C ASN A 12 -28.92 -32.92 39.28
N THR A 13 -29.33 -31.92 40.08
CA THR A 13 -28.97 -30.52 39.82
C THR A 13 -27.55 -30.18 40.24
N THR A 14 -26.85 -29.43 39.39
CA THR A 14 -25.55 -28.81 39.67
C THR A 14 -25.75 -27.33 40.04
N PRO A 15 -25.35 -26.89 41.24
CA PRO A 15 -25.45 -25.48 41.60
C PRO A 15 -24.43 -24.65 40.80
N ILE A 16 -24.89 -23.59 40.14
CA ILE A 16 -24.00 -22.66 39.41
C ILE A 16 -23.52 -21.57 40.37
N ASN A 17 -24.44 -20.98 41.12
CA ASN A 17 -24.19 -19.96 42.14
C ASN A 17 -25.35 -19.92 43.17
N GLU A 18 -25.36 -18.93 44.06
CA GLU A 18 -26.40 -18.75 45.09
C GLU A 18 -27.81 -18.47 44.53
N LYS A 19 -27.94 -18.10 43.26
CA LYS A 19 -29.21 -17.70 42.64
C LYS A 19 -29.77 -18.75 41.70
N ILE A 20 -28.91 -19.60 41.12
CA ILE A 20 -29.30 -20.52 40.06
C ILE A 20 -28.58 -21.86 40.10
N ALA A 21 -29.33 -22.92 39.83
CA ALA A 21 -28.84 -24.27 39.61
C ALA A 21 -29.22 -24.75 38.21
N MET A 22 -28.48 -25.71 37.68
CA MET A 22 -28.73 -26.33 36.38
C MET A 22 -28.94 -27.82 36.54
N ASP A 23 -30.08 -28.31 36.06
CA ASP A 23 -30.35 -29.72 35.85
C ASP A 23 -30.12 -30.05 34.37
N SER A 24 -29.44 -31.15 34.09
CA SER A 24 -29.11 -31.54 32.72
C SER A 24 -29.27 -33.05 32.58
N ASP A 25 -30.42 -33.46 32.03
CA ASP A 25 -30.71 -34.83 31.63
C ASP A 25 -30.24 -35.09 30.19
N ASP A 26 -30.47 -36.29 29.65
CA ASP A 26 -30.05 -36.66 28.29
C ASP A 26 -30.71 -35.82 27.18
N ASP A 27 -31.95 -35.39 27.38
CA ASP A 27 -32.72 -34.67 26.35
C ASP A 27 -32.73 -33.14 26.54
N GLN A 28 -32.77 -32.67 27.79
CA GLN A 28 -33.03 -31.26 28.11
C GLN A 28 -32.12 -30.70 29.20
N VAL A 29 -32.01 -29.38 29.22
CA VAL A 29 -31.32 -28.60 30.25
C VAL A 29 -32.31 -27.62 30.84
N VAL A 30 -32.41 -27.59 32.17
CA VAL A 30 -33.33 -26.72 32.93
C VAL A 30 -32.56 -25.92 33.97
N PHE A 31 -32.78 -24.61 33.99
CA PHE A 31 -32.22 -23.73 35.02
C PHE A 31 -33.26 -23.44 36.09
N PHE A 32 -32.90 -23.62 37.36
CA PHE A 32 -33.77 -23.42 38.53
C PHE A 32 -33.30 -22.25 39.38
N SER A 33 -34.25 -21.42 39.80
CA SER A 33 -34.10 -20.43 40.87
C SER A 33 -34.71 -20.93 42.17
N ALA A 34 -34.64 -20.14 43.24
CA ALA A 34 -35.29 -20.47 44.51
C ALA A 34 -36.82 -20.61 44.41
N THR A 35 -37.43 -19.96 43.41
CA THR A 35 -38.89 -19.92 43.20
C THR A 35 -39.39 -20.93 42.15
N GLY A 36 -38.49 -21.63 41.46
CA GLY A 36 -38.83 -22.59 40.41
C GLY A 36 -37.99 -22.46 39.12
N PRO A 37 -38.39 -23.16 38.04
CA PRO A 37 -37.65 -23.16 36.77
C PRO A 37 -37.70 -21.79 36.10
N VAL A 38 -36.53 -21.31 35.65
CA VAL A 38 -36.33 -20.03 34.97
C VAL A 38 -36.40 -20.20 33.46
N PHE A 39 -35.71 -21.22 32.94
CA PHE A 39 -35.65 -21.49 31.51
C PHE A 39 -35.29 -22.94 31.25
N ALA A 40 -35.92 -23.56 30.27
CA ALA A 40 -35.66 -24.93 29.85
C ALA A 40 -35.46 -24.99 28.33
N PHE A 41 -34.55 -25.84 27.87
CA PHE A 41 -34.35 -26.08 26.44
C PHE A 41 -33.87 -27.50 26.14
N GLN A 42 -34.22 -27.98 24.95
CA GLN A 42 -33.74 -29.26 24.42
C GLN A 42 -32.27 -29.14 23.98
N LYS A 43 -31.42 -30.14 24.23
CA LYS A 43 -29.99 -30.07 23.88
C LYS A 43 -29.74 -29.84 22.38
N ASN A 44 -30.64 -30.34 21.53
CA ASN A 44 -30.58 -30.15 20.07
C ASN A 44 -31.05 -28.75 19.61
N ASP A 45 -31.72 -27.99 20.47
CA ASP A 45 -32.20 -26.65 20.15
C ASP A 45 -31.10 -25.61 20.37
N LYS A 46 -30.35 -25.34 19.30
CA LYS A 46 -29.30 -24.31 19.28
C LYS A 46 -29.86 -22.90 19.52
N PHE A 47 -31.09 -22.62 19.10
CA PHE A 47 -31.70 -21.30 19.26
C PHE A 47 -32.00 -21.07 20.74
N ALA A 48 -32.72 -21.99 21.37
CA ALA A 48 -33.05 -21.91 22.79
C ALA A 48 -31.80 -21.93 23.68
N LYS A 49 -30.76 -22.71 23.34
CA LYS A 49 -29.46 -22.67 24.06
C LYS A 49 -28.80 -21.30 24.03
N ARG A 50 -28.88 -20.57 22.91
CA ARG A 50 -28.33 -19.19 22.78
C ARG A 50 -29.19 -18.18 23.52
N LEU A 51 -30.51 -18.38 23.49
CA LEU A 51 -31.48 -17.56 24.20
C LEU A 51 -31.30 -17.68 25.73
N ALA A 52 -31.08 -18.89 26.25
CA ALA A 52 -30.75 -19.12 27.65
C ALA A 52 -29.53 -18.31 28.11
N GLN A 53 -28.44 -18.29 27.33
CA GLN A 53 -27.25 -17.50 27.64
C GLN A 53 -27.56 -15.99 27.73
N GLY A 54 -28.39 -15.48 26.83
CA GLY A 54 -28.82 -14.08 26.82
C GLY A 54 -29.67 -13.73 28.06
N ILE A 55 -30.68 -14.55 28.34
CA ILE A 55 -31.60 -14.35 29.48
C ILE A 55 -30.84 -14.37 30.81
N LEU A 56 -30.07 -15.42 31.07
CA LEU A 56 -29.41 -15.63 32.36
C LEU A 56 -28.45 -14.49 32.73
N VAL A 57 -27.69 -14.00 31.75
CA VAL A 57 -26.76 -12.89 31.95
C VAL A 57 -27.49 -11.55 32.01
N SER A 58 -28.53 -11.33 31.19
CA SER A 58 -29.30 -10.07 31.20
C SER A 58 -30.06 -9.84 32.50
N LEU A 59 -30.62 -10.90 33.08
CA LEU A 59 -31.33 -10.87 34.36
C LEU A 59 -30.38 -10.86 35.57
N LYS A 60 -29.06 -10.84 35.35
CA LYS A 60 -28.02 -10.89 36.39
C LYS A 60 -28.18 -12.10 37.33
N LEU A 61 -28.67 -13.22 36.79
CA LEU A 61 -28.79 -14.48 37.50
C LEU A 61 -27.46 -15.24 37.54
N ALA A 62 -26.64 -15.11 36.50
CA ALA A 62 -25.29 -15.68 36.45
C ALA A 62 -24.33 -14.78 35.65
N SER A 63 -23.05 -14.83 35.99
CA SER A 63 -21.99 -14.15 35.23
C SER A 63 -21.68 -14.88 33.93
N VAL A 64 -21.08 -14.18 32.95
CA VAL A 64 -20.64 -14.79 31.67
C VAL A 64 -19.69 -15.97 31.92
N THR A 65 -18.84 -15.87 32.94
CA THR A 65 -17.92 -16.94 33.36
C THR A 65 -18.62 -18.14 33.97
N GLU A 66 -19.67 -17.92 34.77
CA GLU A 66 -20.49 -18.99 35.36
C GLU A 66 -21.26 -19.75 34.28
N VAL A 67 -21.94 -19.03 33.38
CA VAL A 67 -22.69 -19.65 32.27
C VAL A 67 -21.75 -20.41 31.31
N SER A 68 -20.56 -19.87 31.06
CA SER A 68 -19.52 -20.53 30.26
C SER A 68 -19.09 -21.87 30.85
N LYS A 69 -18.86 -21.92 32.17
CA LYS A 69 -18.52 -23.16 32.87
C LYS A 69 -19.69 -24.15 32.91
N ALA A 70 -20.90 -23.67 33.19
CA ALA A 70 -22.07 -24.53 33.32
C ALA A 70 -22.46 -25.21 32.01
N LEU A 71 -22.38 -24.50 30.88
CA LEU A 71 -22.79 -25.03 29.57
C LEU A 71 -21.64 -25.62 28.74
N ASP A 72 -20.42 -25.69 29.30
CA ASP A 72 -19.17 -26.05 28.64
C ASP A 72 -18.98 -25.30 27.30
N LEU A 73 -19.01 -23.96 27.37
CA LEU A 73 -18.87 -23.08 26.22
C LEU A 73 -17.71 -22.11 26.43
N ASN A 74 -17.06 -21.72 25.33
CA ASN A 74 -16.07 -20.63 25.39
C ASN A 74 -16.73 -19.32 25.88
N ARG A 75 -16.07 -18.64 26.83
CA ARG A 75 -16.49 -17.34 27.37
C ARG A 75 -16.80 -16.31 26.28
N THR A 76 -16.05 -16.29 25.18
CA THR A 76 -16.28 -15.36 24.05
C THR A 76 -17.60 -15.64 23.33
N THR A 77 -18.00 -16.91 23.23
CA THR A 77 -19.29 -17.31 22.64
C THR A 77 -20.45 -16.83 23.49
N VAL A 78 -20.36 -16.99 24.81
CA VAL A 78 -21.39 -16.53 25.76
C VAL A 78 -21.51 -15.01 25.73
N LEU A 79 -20.38 -14.29 25.74
CA LEU A 79 -20.35 -12.83 25.64
C LEU A 79 -20.98 -12.34 24.32
N ARG A 80 -20.63 -12.98 23.19
CA ARG A 80 -21.21 -12.65 21.88
C ARG A 80 -22.73 -12.86 21.88
N ASN A 81 -23.22 -13.99 22.39
CA ASN A 81 -24.64 -14.28 22.42
C ASN A 81 -25.39 -13.30 23.35
N PHE A 82 -24.81 -12.96 24.50
CA PHE A 82 -25.35 -11.93 25.39
C PHE A 82 -25.49 -10.57 24.68
N ASN A 83 -24.46 -10.12 23.96
CA ASN A 83 -24.52 -8.86 23.22
C ASN A 83 -25.59 -8.88 22.12
N ILE A 84 -25.68 -9.99 21.36
CA ILE A 84 -26.73 -10.17 20.34
C ILE A 84 -28.12 -10.08 20.97
N TYR A 85 -28.35 -10.76 22.10
CA TYR A 85 -29.63 -10.73 22.81
C TYR A 85 -29.94 -9.33 23.36
N LYS A 86 -28.94 -8.62 23.89
CA LYS A 86 -29.11 -7.26 24.43
C LYS A 86 -29.48 -6.25 23.35
N GLU A 87 -28.90 -6.37 22.16
CA GLU A 87 -29.14 -5.43 21.05
C GLU A 87 -30.39 -5.76 20.23
N LYS A 88 -30.64 -7.06 19.99
CA LYS A 88 -31.64 -7.52 18.99
C LYS A 88 -32.70 -8.46 19.58
N GLY A 89 -32.66 -8.73 20.88
CA GLY A 89 -33.56 -9.68 21.52
C GLY A 89 -33.46 -11.10 20.94
N PRO A 90 -34.52 -11.92 21.09
CA PRO A 90 -34.59 -13.27 20.53
C PRO A 90 -34.42 -13.33 19.00
N GLU A 91 -34.88 -12.31 18.28
CA GLU A 91 -34.84 -12.25 16.81
C GLU A 91 -33.40 -12.27 16.27
N GLY A 92 -32.44 -11.73 17.04
CA GLY A 92 -31.02 -11.72 16.66
C GLY A 92 -30.40 -13.11 16.48
N PHE A 93 -31.06 -14.17 16.95
CA PHE A 93 -30.60 -15.55 16.79
C PHE A 93 -31.23 -16.30 15.62
N ILE A 94 -32.21 -15.72 14.94
CA ILE A 94 -32.82 -16.29 13.74
C ILE A 94 -31.84 -16.13 12.58
N ASP A 95 -31.39 -17.25 12.00
CA ASP A 95 -30.51 -17.27 10.84
C ASP A 95 -31.29 -16.84 9.58
N ASN A 96 -31.47 -15.53 9.37
CA ASN A 96 -31.99 -14.96 8.12
C ASN A 96 -30.91 -14.95 7.03
N ARG A 97 -30.30 -16.11 6.76
CA ARG A 97 -29.37 -16.22 5.62
C ARG A 97 -30.21 -16.13 4.35
N PRO A 98 -29.97 -15.15 3.46
CA PRO A 98 -30.66 -15.13 2.19
C PRO A 98 -30.31 -16.42 1.45
N ASN A 99 -31.32 -17.17 1.01
CA ASN A 99 -31.14 -18.28 0.08
C ASN A 99 -30.39 -17.74 -1.14
N ARG A 100 -29.09 -18.00 -1.23
CA ARG A 100 -28.29 -17.61 -2.40
C ARG A 100 -28.79 -18.42 -3.58
N SER A 101 -29.52 -17.77 -4.48
CA SER A 101 -29.86 -18.35 -5.77
C SER A 101 -28.58 -18.79 -6.49
N PRO A 102 -28.59 -19.90 -7.26
CA PRO A 102 -27.40 -20.38 -7.94
C PRO A 102 -26.80 -19.30 -8.86
N TYR A 103 -25.48 -19.09 -8.76
CA TYR A 103 -24.66 -18.13 -9.54
C TYR A 103 -24.55 -18.47 -11.04
N LYS A 104 -25.56 -19.14 -11.62
CA LYS A 104 -25.56 -19.55 -13.02
C LYS A 104 -26.21 -18.46 -13.87
N LEU A 105 -25.53 -18.11 -14.96
CA LEU A 105 -26.03 -17.21 -15.98
C LEU A 105 -27.07 -17.96 -16.85
N THR A 106 -28.32 -17.95 -16.42
CA THR A 106 -29.45 -18.55 -17.14
C THR A 106 -29.75 -17.83 -18.46
N LYS A 107 -30.49 -18.46 -19.38
CA LYS A 107 -30.82 -17.86 -20.69
C LYS A 107 -31.56 -16.52 -20.56
N GLU A 108 -32.45 -16.39 -19.58
CA GLU A 108 -33.14 -15.13 -19.25
C GLU A 108 -32.15 -14.03 -18.84
N LYS A 109 -31.22 -14.36 -17.94
CA LYS A 109 -30.15 -13.45 -17.53
C LYS A 109 -29.26 -13.03 -18.71
N GLN A 110 -28.97 -13.94 -19.64
CA GLN A 110 -28.21 -13.63 -20.86
C GLN A 110 -28.95 -12.63 -21.76
N GLN A 111 -30.27 -12.75 -21.90
CA GLN A 111 -31.08 -11.82 -22.69
C GLN A 111 -31.12 -10.42 -22.06
N ILE A 112 -31.26 -10.34 -20.73
CA ILE A 112 -31.21 -9.07 -19.99
C ILE A 112 -29.86 -8.40 -20.17
N VAL A 113 -28.76 -9.11 -19.93
CA VAL A 113 -27.39 -8.59 -20.15
C VAL A 113 -27.21 -8.14 -21.60
N LYS A 114 -27.67 -8.91 -22.59
CA LYS A 114 -27.58 -8.52 -24.00
C LYS A 114 -28.32 -7.21 -24.27
N SER A 115 -29.55 -7.07 -23.76
CA SER A 115 -30.35 -5.85 -23.94
C SER A 115 -29.70 -4.62 -23.31
N LEU A 116 -29.05 -4.78 -22.15
CA LEU A 116 -28.34 -3.70 -21.45
C LEU A 116 -27.07 -3.29 -22.19
N LEU A 117 -26.34 -4.26 -22.74
CA LEU A 117 -25.15 -4.01 -23.56
C LEU A 117 -25.50 -3.36 -24.91
N ASP A 118 -26.61 -3.76 -25.53
CA ASP A 118 -27.11 -3.13 -26.76
C ASP A 118 -27.57 -1.68 -26.50
N LYS A 119 -28.06 -1.37 -25.29
CA LYS A 119 -28.37 -0.01 -24.81
C LYS A 119 -27.12 0.81 -24.40
N GLY A 120 -25.92 0.23 -24.47
CA GLY A 120 -24.66 0.93 -24.15
C GLY A 120 -24.24 0.90 -22.68
N SER A 121 -24.89 0.10 -21.83
CA SER A 121 -24.51 -0.03 -20.42
C SER A 121 -23.13 -0.67 -20.26
N THR A 122 -22.40 -0.32 -19.20
CA THR A 122 -21.11 -0.93 -18.90
C THR A 122 -21.27 -2.36 -18.36
N LEU A 123 -20.22 -3.17 -18.50
CA LEU A 123 -20.23 -4.56 -18.03
C LEU A 123 -20.48 -4.67 -16.52
N ALA A 124 -19.97 -3.72 -15.73
CA ALA A 124 -20.18 -3.68 -14.29
C ALA A 124 -21.65 -3.40 -13.95
N VAL A 125 -22.28 -2.42 -14.60
CA VAL A 125 -23.69 -2.09 -14.38
C VAL A 125 -24.60 -3.25 -14.78
N ALA A 126 -24.32 -3.89 -15.92
CA ALA A 126 -25.08 -5.07 -16.35
C ALA A 126 -24.85 -6.29 -15.44
N ALA A 127 -23.70 -6.41 -14.79
CA ALA A 127 -23.39 -7.47 -13.83
C ALA A 127 -24.17 -7.29 -12.53
N ASP A 128 -24.19 -6.07 -12.01
CA ASP A 128 -24.92 -5.72 -10.78
C ASP A 128 -26.43 -5.91 -10.96
N GLU A 129 -26.98 -5.49 -12.10
CA GLU A 129 -28.42 -5.60 -12.38
C GLU A 129 -28.91 -7.06 -12.45
N VAL A 130 -28.03 -7.97 -12.88
CA VAL A 130 -28.34 -9.40 -13.05
C VAL A 130 -27.88 -10.25 -11.84
N GLY A 131 -27.21 -9.61 -10.87
CA GLY A 131 -26.68 -10.25 -9.67
C GLY A 131 -25.60 -11.28 -9.96
N VAL A 132 -24.72 -11.01 -10.94
CA VAL A 132 -23.59 -11.85 -11.33
C VAL A 132 -22.29 -11.06 -11.26
N SER A 133 -21.14 -11.73 -11.23
CA SER A 133 -19.86 -11.01 -11.31
C SER A 133 -19.57 -10.54 -12.74
N ASP A 134 -18.89 -9.39 -12.86
CA ASP A 134 -18.40 -8.89 -14.15
C ASP A 134 -17.54 -9.95 -14.87
N GLY A 135 -16.72 -10.71 -14.12
CA GLY A 135 -15.97 -11.84 -14.65
C GLY A 135 -16.83 -12.95 -15.28
N CYS A 136 -18.03 -13.18 -14.76
CA CYS A 136 -18.99 -14.14 -15.33
C CYS A 136 -19.49 -13.68 -16.70
N ILE A 137 -19.84 -12.39 -16.84
CA ILE A 137 -20.27 -11.79 -18.11
C ILE A 137 -19.12 -11.80 -19.13
N ARG A 138 -17.90 -11.40 -18.72
CA ARG A 138 -16.71 -11.46 -19.60
C ARG A 138 -16.44 -12.88 -20.11
N ARG A 139 -16.59 -13.89 -19.25
CA ARG A 139 -16.43 -15.31 -19.65
C ARG A 139 -17.52 -15.74 -20.63
N ALA A 140 -18.76 -15.34 -20.41
CA ALA A 140 -19.89 -15.63 -21.30
C ALA A 140 -19.71 -14.99 -22.69
N ILE A 141 -19.18 -13.77 -22.75
CA ILE A 141 -18.81 -13.10 -24.02
C ILE A 141 -17.70 -13.88 -24.73
N LYS A 142 -16.64 -14.29 -24.00
CA LYS A 142 -15.53 -15.07 -24.56
C LYS A 142 -15.98 -16.45 -25.09
N GLN A 143 -16.99 -17.04 -24.46
CA GLN A 143 -17.59 -18.32 -24.87
C GLN A 143 -18.64 -18.18 -25.99
N GLY A 144 -18.91 -16.96 -26.46
CA GLY A 144 -19.89 -16.71 -27.52
C GLY A 144 -21.37 -16.79 -27.09
N LEU A 145 -21.64 -16.89 -25.78
CA LEU A 145 -23.00 -16.98 -25.23
C LEU A 145 -23.74 -15.64 -25.26
N ILE A 146 -22.99 -14.52 -25.24
CA ILE A 146 -23.52 -13.17 -25.35
C ILE A 146 -22.76 -12.45 -26.47
N VAL A 147 -23.49 -12.07 -27.51
CA VAL A 147 -22.94 -11.29 -28.63
C VAL A 147 -23.05 -9.82 -28.28
N ARG A 148 -21.90 -9.17 -28.05
CA ARG A 148 -21.82 -7.71 -27.93
C ARG A 148 -21.71 -7.12 -29.34
N LYS A 149 -22.70 -6.33 -29.77
CA LYS A 149 -22.49 -5.42 -30.90
C LYS A 149 -21.48 -4.39 -30.45
N VAL A 150 -20.23 -4.57 -30.86
CA VAL A 150 -19.20 -3.56 -30.61
C VAL A 150 -19.50 -2.40 -31.54
N THR A 151 -20.32 -1.45 -31.08
CA THR A 151 -20.18 -0.07 -31.54
C THR A 151 -18.82 0.35 -30.99
N LYS A 152 -17.79 0.28 -31.85
CA LYS A 152 -16.50 0.89 -31.50
C LYS A 152 -16.83 2.33 -31.14
N PRO A 153 -16.51 2.80 -29.91
CA PRO A 153 -16.62 4.22 -29.66
C PRO A 153 -15.79 4.91 -30.73
N ASP A 154 -16.41 5.89 -31.38
CA ASP A 154 -15.80 6.71 -32.39
C ASP A 154 -14.45 7.18 -31.83
N GLN A 155 -13.35 6.70 -32.45
CA GLN A 155 -12.00 6.98 -32.00
C GLN A 155 -11.64 8.41 -32.41
N THR A 156 -12.32 9.38 -31.82
CA THR A 156 -11.91 10.76 -31.90
C THR A 156 -10.78 10.98 -30.91
N LYS A 157 -9.58 11.12 -31.50
CA LYS A 157 -8.32 11.74 -31.01
C LYS A 157 -7.28 10.79 -30.39
N ASP A 158 -6.31 10.42 -31.21
CA ASP A 158 -4.91 10.09 -30.88
C ASP A 158 -4.69 9.24 -29.62
N SER A 159 -5.11 7.96 -29.65
CA SER A 159 -4.60 7.01 -28.65
C SER A 159 -3.11 6.79 -28.90
N VAL A 160 -2.28 7.52 -28.15
CA VAL A 160 -0.82 7.35 -28.16
C VAL A 160 -0.51 5.87 -27.93
N LYS A 161 0.08 5.21 -28.94
CA LYS A 161 0.36 3.77 -28.91
C LYS A 161 1.42 3.48 -27.85
N LEU A 162 1.00 3.07 -26.65
CA LEU A 162 1.89 2.74 -25.55
C LEU A 162 2.71 1.48 -25.87
N LYS A 163 3.97 1.50 -25.45
CA LYS A 163 4.87 0.35 -25.60
C LYS A 163 4.88 -0.50 -24.33
N GLY A 164 4.37 -1.72 -24.42
CA GLY A 164 4.26 -2.65 -23.29
C GLY A 164 5.59 -3.26 -22.84
N PRO A 165 5.71 -3.73 -21.57
CA PRO A 165 6.95 -4.26 -20.99
C PRO A 165 7.60 -5.40 -21.78
N ALA A 166 6.80 -6.36 -22.28
CA ALA A 166 7.32 -7.51 -23.03
C ALA A 166 8.04 -7.09 -24.32
N ARG A 167 7.43 -6.17 -25.07
CA ARG A 167 8.03 -5.63 -26.29
C ARG A 167 9.31 -4.85 -26.00
N ARG A 168 9.33 -4.06 -24.92
CA ARG A 168 10.53 -3.32 -24.49
C ARG A 168 11.68 -4.28 -24.16
N SER A 169 11.40 -5.33 -23.37
CA SER A 169 12.41 -6.33 -23.01
C SER A 169 12.97 -7.06 -24.24
N GLN A 170 12.12 -7.39 -25.21
CA GLN A 170 12.60 -8.03 -26.45
C GLN A 170 13.52 -7.11 -27.25
N GLU A 171 13.14 -5.84 -27.39
CA GLU A 171 13.98 -4.86 -28.07
C GLU A 171 15.29 -4.58 -27.32
N ASP A 172 15.27 -4.56 -25.99
CA ASP A 172 16.47 -4.40 -25.16
C ASP A 172 17.47 -5.56 -25.36
N ILE A 173 16.98 -6.79 -25.49
CA ILE A 173 17.80 -7.99 -25.67
C ILE A 173 18.37 -8.08 -27.09
N ASN A 174 17.60 -7.64 -28.09
CA ASN A 174 17.98 -7.74 -29.51
C ASN A 174 19.03 -6.70 -29.96
N CYS A 175 19.58 -5.91 -29.05
CA CYS A 175 20.60 -4.89 -29.36
C CYS A 175 21.99 -5.52 -29.52
N ASN A 176 22.75 -5.12 -30.55
CA ASN A 176 24.05 -5.73 -30.88
C ASN A 176 25.14 -5.41 -29.84
N ALA A 177 25.14 -4.20 -29.28
CA ALA A 177 26.17 -3.72 -28.36
C ALA A 177 25.88 -4.04 -26.88
N GLY A 178 24.86 -4.87 -26.60
CA GLY A 178 24.43 -5.30 -25.27
C GLY A 178 23.04 -4.80 -24.87
N ILE A 179 22.58 -5.21 -23.68
CA ILE A 179 21.20 -4.97 -23.24
C ILE A 179 20.87 -3.47 -23.19
N ALA A 180 19.77 -3.12 -23.86
CA ALA A 180 19.19 -1.78 -23.94
C ALA A 180 20.09 -0.73 -24.61
N THR A 181 20.97 -1.15 -25.54
CA THR A 181 21.86 -0.23 -26.29
C THR A 181 21.31 0.15 -27.66
N LYS A 182 20.10 0.72 -27.69
CA LYS A 182 19.33 1.04 -28.91
C LYS A 182 19.91 2.18 -29.75
N ARG A 183 20.46 3.21 -29.10
CA ARG A 183 21.06 4.39 -29.76
C ARG A 183 22.51 4.11 -30.16
N GLU A 184 22.69 3.27 -31.18
CA GLU A 184 24.01 2.83 -31.63
C GLU A 184 24.83 3.98 -32.25
N GLU A 185 24.20 4.83 -33.07
CA GLU A 185 24.84 5.95 -33.75
C GLU A 185 25.43 6.97 -32.77
N GLU A 186 24.64 7.40 -31.77
CA GLU A 186 25.10 8.30 -30.70
C GLU A 186 26.28 7.69 -29.93
N ARG A 187 26.26 6.37 -29.68
CA ARG A 187 27.39 5.70 -29.00
C ARG A 187 28.64 5.65 -29.87
N LEU A 188 28.51 5.47 -31.17
CA LEU A 188 29.62 5.54 -32.12
C LEU A 188 30.22 6.94 -32.15
N LEU A 189 29.39 7.98 -32.21
CA LEU A 189 29.84 9.38 -32.13
C LEU A 189 30.50 9.70 -30.78
N ALA A 190 29.93 9.22 -29.67
CA ALA A 190 30.51 9.35 -28.34
C ALA A 190 31.88 8.65 -28.23
N ARG A 191 32.04 7.50 -28.87
CA ARG A 191 33.31 6.76 -28.91
C ARG A 191 34.38 7.51 -29.71
N LYS A 192 34.01 8.17 -30.81
CA LYS A 192 34.90 9.03 -31.61
C LYS A 192 35.23 10.36 -30.94
N GLY A 193 34.44 10.78 -29.95
CA GLY A 193 34.58 12.09 -29.31
C GLY A 193 33.88 13.21 -30.08
N ASP A 194 32.92 12.86 -30.94
CA ASP A 194 32.15 13.82 -31.75
C ASP A 194 30.84 14.21 -31.06
N LEU A 195 30.29 13.34 -30.19
CA LEU A 195 29.10 13.65 -29.39
C LEU A 195 29.46 14.37 -28.08
N THR A 196 28.84 15.52 -27.84
CA THR A 196 28.93 16.24 -26.56
C THR A 196 28.22 15.48 -25.45
N GLU A 197 26.93 15.23 -25.62
CA GLU A 197 26.07 14.41 -24.77
C GLU A 197 24.85 13.92 -25.55
N ALA A 198 24.29 12.76 -25.17
CA ALA A 198 23.03 12.28 -25.71
C ALA A 198 21.86 13.09 -25.10
N LEU A 199 20.96 13.56 -25.96
CA LEU A 199 19.80 14.34 -25.53
C LEU A 199 18.70 13.43 -24.96
N PRO A 200 18.05 13.82 -23.85
CA PRO A 200 16.89 13.11 -23.33
C PRO A 200 15.71 13.15 -24.32
N GLU A 201 15.11 12.00 -24.58
CA GLU A 201 13.92 11.82 -25.41
C GLU A 201 12.94 10.94 -24.64
N PHE A 202 11.75 11.48 -24.37
CA PHE A 202 10.71 10.75 -23.67
C PHE A 202 9.72 10.17 -24.67
N SER A 203 9.39 8.89 -24.48
CA SER A 203 8.42 8.18 -25.29
C SER A 203 7.33 7.55 -24.41
N PRO A 204 6.12 7.36 -24.97
CA PRO A 204 5.02 6.71 -24.27
C PRO A 204 5.30 5.22 -24.02
N ASN A 205 5.52 4.86 -22.76
CA ASN A 205 5.80 3.49 -22.34
C ASN A 205 4.85 3.08 -21.20
N GLU A 206 4.48 1.80 -21.18
CA GLU A 206 3.66 1.21 -20.13
C GLU A 206 4.51 0.36 -19.17
N GLY A 207 4.15 0.40 -17.88
CA GLY A 207 4.72 -0.47 -16.86
C GLY A 207 6.24 -0.31 -16.69
N VAL A 208 6.75 0.92 -16.80
CA VAL A 208 8.17 1.22 -16.58
C VAL A 208 8.47 1.20 -15.09
N HIS A 209 9.41 0.35 -14.67
CA HIS A 209 9.77 0.23 -13.26
C HIS A 209 10.32 1.56 -12.72
N TYR A 210 9.97 1.94 -11.49
CA TYR A 210 10.36 3.22 -10.85
C TYR A 210 9.91 4.52 -11.55
N ALA A 211 9.04 4.47 -12.57
CA ALA A 211 8.61 5.68 -13.30
C ALA A 211 7.96 6.76 -12.42
N GLY A 212 7.43 6.40 -11.25
CA GLY A 212 6.90 7.36 -10.27
C GLY A 212 7.92 8.42 -9.80
N VAL A 213 9.23 8.16 -9.93
CA VAL A 213 10.27 9.16 -9.61
C VAL A 213 10.22 10.38 -10.52
N LEU A 214 9.61 10.28 -11.71
CA LEU A 214 9.41 11.42 -12.61
C LEU A 214 8.51 12.50 -11.99
N LEU A 215 7.65 12.16 -11.02
CA LEU A 215 6.87 13.13 -10.26
C LEU A 215 7.73 14.08 -9.42
N ALA A 216 9.00 13.73 -9.17
CA ALA A 216 9.96 14.58 -8.50
C ALA A 216 10.67 15.57 -9.45
N LEU A 217 10.48 15.48 -10.77
CA LEU A 217 11.11 16.41 -11.72
C LEU A 217 10.73 17.88 -11.46
N PRO A 218 9.45 18.24 -11.23
CA PRO A 218 9.09 19.61 -10.89
C PRO A 218 9.76 20.09 -9.59
N PHE A 219 9.93 19.20 -8.61
CA PHE A 219 10.64 19.50 -7.37
C PHE A 219 12.13 19.76 -7.63
N LEU A 220 12.80 18.91 -8.40
CA LEU A 220 14.22 19.10 -8.77
C LEU A 220 14.44 20.36 -9.61
N ALA A 221 13.47 20.73 -10.46
CA ALA A 221 13.47 21.97 -11.22
C ALA A 221 13.27 23.18 -10.30
N GLY A 222 12.33 23.12 -9.35
CA GLY A 222 12.12 24.15 -8.33
C GLY A 222 13.39 24.41 -7.52
N LEU A 223 14.08 23.35 -7.08
CA LEU A 223 15.37 23.44 -6.39
C LEU A 223 16.53 23.95 -7.26
N SER A 224 16.31 24.23 -8.56
CA SER A 224 17.35 24.64 -9.50
C SER A 224 18.55 23.69 -9.51
N TYR A 225 18.32 22.40 -9.22
CA TYR A 225 19.39 21.41 -9.01
C TYR A 225 20.21 21.18 -10.28
N LEU A 226 19.52 20.98 -11.41
CA LEU A 226 20.15 20.74 -12.71
C LEU A 226 20.80 22.01 -13.28
N ASP A 227 20.13 23.16 -13.14
CA ASP A 227 20.60 24.44 -13.67
C ASP A 227 21.84 24.94 -12.91
N THR A 228 21.83 24.82 -11.59
CA THR A 228 23.01 25.11 -10.75
C THR A 228 24.17 24.19 -11.11
N GLY A 229 23.88 22.91 -11.36
CA GLY A 229 24.88 21.94 -11.81
C GLY A 229 25.54 22.40 -13.10
N LYS A 230 24.74 22.76 -14.10
CA LYS A 230 25.20 23.28 -15.40
C LYS A 230 25.96 24.59 -15.26
N LYS A 231 25.50 25.53 -14.42
CA LYS A 231 26.17 26.81 -14.18
C LYS A 231 27.55 26.65 -13.55
N VAL A 232 27.69 25.73 -12.60
CA VAL A 232 28.94 25.55 -11.83
C VAL A 232 29.94 24.66 -12.57
N TYR A 233 29.46 23.51 -13.07
CA TYR A 233 30.32 22.52 -13.73
C TYR A 233 30.43 22.72 -15.23
N GLY A 234 29.48 23.40 -15.90
CA GLY A 234 29.47 23.55 -17.35
C GLY A 234 29.04 22.25 -18.02
N SER A 235 29.92 21.68 -18.85
CA SER A 235 29.73 20.38 -19.49
C SER A 235 30.74 19.35 -18.98
N LEU A 236 30.39 18.07 -19.09
CA LEU A 236 31.35 16.97 -18.90
C LEU A 236 32.13 16.72 -20.20
N LYS A 237 33.21 15.94 -20.11
CA LYS A 237 33.92 15.43 -21.30
C LYS A 237 32.92 14.75 -22.23
N LYS A 238 33.07 15.06 -23.52
CA LYS A 238 32.32 14.47 -24.64
C LYS A 238 32.15 12.98 -24.46
N ALA A 239 30.91 12.54 -24.31
CA ALA A 239 30.53 11.16 -24.05
C ALA A 239 29.04 10.98 -24.28
N TYR A 240 28.56 9.74 -24.22
CA TYR A 240 27.13 9.45 -24.30
C TYR A 240 26.34 10.08 -23.13
N TYR A 241 26.82 9.89 -21.89
CA TYR A 241 26.18 10.45 -20.70
C TYR A 241 26.72 11.84 -20.36
N GLY A 242 25.85 12.82 -20.50
CA GLY A 242 26.05 14.23 -20.17
C GLY A 242 26.05 14.57 -18.68
N LEU A 243 26.16 15.87 -18.37
CA LEU A 243 26.16 16.33 -16.96
C LEU A 243 24.80 16.12 -16.30
N GLN A 244 23.74 16.57 -16.96
CA GLN A 244 22.39 16.55 -16.41
C GLN A 244 21.88 15.13 -16.18
N SER A 245 22.16 14.19 -17.10
CA SER A 245 21.76 12.78 -16.93
C SER A 245 22.48 12.12 -15.75
N ILE A 246 23.75 12.45 -15.50
CA ILE A 246 24.49 11.96 -14.33
C ILE A 246 23.92 12.54 -13.03
N PHE A 247 23.64 13.84 -13.01
CA PHE A 247 23.02 14.50 -11.85
C PHE A 247 21.64 13.93 -11.54
N LEU A 248 20.84 13.71 -12.58
CA LEU A 248 19.51 13.13 -12.48
C LEU A 248 19.58 11.67 -12.02
N THR A 249 20.57 10.90 -12.48
CA THR A 249 20.81 9.54 -12.00
C THR A 249 21.04 9.52 -10.49
N PHE A 250 21.89 10.40 -9.95
CA PHE A 250 22.12 10.48 -8.50
C PHE A 250 20.91 10.98 -7.72
N ALA A 251 20.16 11.94 -8.26
CA ALA A 251 18.93 12.42 -7.63
C ALA A 251 17.88 11.30 -7.55
N PHE A 252 17.66 10.56 -8.64
CA PHE A 252 16.74 9.43 -8.66
C PHE A 252 17.20 8.28 -7.78
N MET A 253 18.50 7.98 -7.72
CA MET A 253 19.03 7.03 -6.76
C MET A 253 18.70 7.43 -5.32
N ALA A 254 18.90 8.70 -4.95
CA ALA A 254 18.59 9.19 -3.62
C ALA A 254 17.09 9.06 -3.28
N LEU A 255 16.22 9.46 -4.22
CA LEU A 255 14.76 9.36 -4.05
C LEU A 255 14.26 7.92 -3.98
N LEU A 256 14.86 7.01 -4.74
CA LEU A 256 14.55 5.58 -4.73
C LEU A 256 15.27 4.82 -3.60
N ARG A 257 15.97 5.53 -2.70
CA ARG A 257 16.75 4.97 -1.58
C ARG A 257 17.83 3.96 -2.02
N MET A 258 18.37 4.15 -3.23
CA MET A 258 19.56 3.46 -3.71
C MET A 258 20.80 4.16 -3.18
N LYS A 259 21.40 3.60 -2.14
CA LYS A 259 22.53 4.17 -1.39
C LYS A 259 23.85 4.13 -2.17
N ASN A 260 23.99 3.21 -3.13
CA ASN A 260 25.25 2.97 -3.82
C ASN A 260 25.01 2.72 -5.32
N PRO A 261 25.93 3.14 -6.23
CA PRO A 261 25.81 2.87 -7.66
C PRO A 261 25.65 1.38 -8.01
N GLU A 262 26.21 0.48 -7.21
CA GLU A 262 26.13 -0.97 -7.41
C GLU A 262 24.68 -1.49 -7.39
N GLN A 263 23.80 -0.84 -6.62
CA GLN A 263 22.39 -1.23 -6.51
C GLN A 263 21.61 -0.99 -7.81
N LEU A 264 22.10 -0.14 -8.72
CA LEU A 264 21.50 0.04 -10.05
C LEU A 264 21.54 -1.26 -10.89
N LYS A 265 22.46 -2.18 -10.59
CA LYS A 265 22.56 -3.47 -11.29
C LYS A 265 21.38 -4.40 -11.00
N ASN A 266 20.62 -4.15 -9.92
CA ASN A 266 19.49 -4.98 -9.52
C ASN A 266 18.23 -4.71 -10.35
N GLY A 267 18.21 -3.62 -11.13
CA GLY A 267 17.09 -3.26 -12.00
C GLY A 267 17.39 -3.50 -13.48
N ASN A 268 16.36 -3.49 -14.33
CA ASN A 268 16.55 -3.48 -15.78
C ASN A 268 17.19 -2.14 -16.21
N PRO A 269 18.38 -2.15 -16.85
CA PRO A 269 19.04 -0.92 -17.29
C PRO A 269 18.24 -0.14 -18.34
N GLY A 270 17.39 -0.82 -19.13
CA GLY A 270 16.51 -0.19 -20.11
C GLY A 270 15.39 0.63 -19.45
N ASP A 271 14.73 0.06 -18.43
CA ASP A 271 13.67 0.75 -17.69
C ASP A 271 14.18 2.03 -17.04
N PHE A 272 15.32 1.98 -16.35
CA PHE A 272 15.91 3.18 -15.74
C PHE A 272 16.44 4.16 -16.80
N GLY A 273 16.90 3.67 -17.95
CA GLY A 273 17.20 4.49 -19.13
C GLY A 273 16.01 5.34 -19.56
N ILE A 274 14.84 4.73 -19.69
CA ILE A 274 13.60 5.42 -20.10
C ILE A 274 13.26 6.58 -19.15
N ILE A 275 13.45 6.40 -17.84
CA ILE A 275 13.22 7.46 -16.83
C ILE A 275 14.19 8.63 -17.03
N LEU A 276 15.41 8.38 -17.51
CA LEU A 276 16.39 9.43 -17.82
C LEU A 276 16.15 10.07 -19.21
N GLY A 277 15.17 9.60 -19.98
CA GLY A 277 15.01 9.97 -21.40
C GLY A 277 16.10 9.37 -22.30
N LEU A 278 16.78 8.33 -21.84
CA LEU A 278 17.80 7.62 -22.60
C LEU A 278 17.33 6.20 -22.89
N ASP A 279 18.10 5.44 -23.66
CA ASP A 279 17.82 4.03 -23.88
C ASP A 279 18.35 3.12 -22.76
N ARG A 280 19.36 3.58 -22.01
CA ARG A 280 20.06 2.81 -20.98
C ARG A 280 20.51 3.66 -19.79
N CYS A 281 20.49 3.06 -18.60
CA CYS A 281 21.11 3.62 -17.40
C CYS A 281 22.66 3.58 -17.44
N PRO A 282 23.36 4.61 -16.91
CA PRO A 282 24.80 4.57 -16.76
C PRO A 282 25.29 3.41 -15.90
N GLU A 283 26.31 2.68 -16.38
CA GLU A 283 26.97 1.66 -15.56
C GLU A 283 27.75 2.24 -14.39
N VAL A 284 27.96 1.43 -13.35
CA VAL A 284 28.77 1.78 -12.16
C VAL A 284 30.13 2.37 -12.55
N LYS A 285 30.83 1.74 -13.51
CA LYS A 285 32.14 2.23 -13.98
C LYS A 285 32.03 3.62 -14.60
N THR A 286 30.95 3.88 -15.34
CA THR A 286 30.67 5.18 -15.94
C THR A 286 30.37 6.23 -14.88
N LEU A 287 29.50 5.92 -13.91
CA LEU A 287 29.19 6.81 -12.79
C LEU A 287 30.44 7.17 -12.00
N ARG A 288 31.27 6.18 -11.63
CA ARG A 288 32.54 6.41 -10.93
C ARG A 288 33.49 7.30 -11.74
N ARG A 289 33.62 7.07 -13.04
CA ARG A 289 34.46 7.90 -13.92
C ARG A 289 33.97 9.34 -14.00
N LYS A 290 32.65 9.55 -14.13
CA LYS A 290 32.05 10.89 -14.18
C LYS A 290 32.12 11.60 -12.81
N LEU A 291 31.94 10.88 -11.71
CA LEU A 291 32.18 11.40 -10.36
C LEU A 291 33.63 11.82 -10.16
N ASN A 292 34.60 11.02 -10.59
CA ASN A 292 36.01 11.39 -10.55
C ASN A 292 36.28 12.66 -11.37
N GLU A 293 35.68 12.76 -12.57
CA GLU A 293 35.78 13.96 -13.40
C GLU A 293 35.22 15.21 -12.71
N LEU A 294 34.09 15.10 -12.01
CA LEU A 294 33.51 16.17 -11.20
C LEU A 294 34.40 16.52 -10.00
N GLY A 295 34.91 15.50 -9.31
CA GLY A 295 35.78 15.64 -8.14
C GLY A 295 37.08 16.38 -8.48
N LEU A 296 37.71 16.07 -9.61
CA LEU A 296 38.92 16.75 -10.07
C LEU A 296 38.74 18.25 -10.31
N ARG A 297 37.50 18.72 -10.51
CA ARG A 297 37.21 20.15 -10.70
C ARG A 297 37.16 20.92 -9.38
N ASN A 298 37.07 20.25 -8.22
CA ASN A 298 37.02 20.86 -6.88
C ASN A 298 35.96 21.97 -6.72
N LYS A 299 34.80 21.82 -7.38
CA LYS A 299 33.71 22.82 -7.34
C LYS A 299 32.54 22.45 -6.41
N SER A 300 32.69 21.44 -5.56
CA SER A 300 31.61 20.99 -4.66
C SER A 300 31.14 22.10 -3.72
N GLY A 301 32.06 22.83 -3.09
CA GLY A 301 31.75 23.98 -2.24
C GLY A 301 30.97 25.06 -2.99
N LYS A 302 31.45 25.46 -4.18
CA LYS A 302 30.76 26.43 -5.04
C LYS A 302 29.39 25.97 -5.50
N PHE A 303 29.23 24.67 -5.76
CA PHE A 303 27.94 24.08 -6.11
C PHE A 303 26.95 24.18 -4.94
N MET A 304 27.37 23.76 -3.74
CA MET A 304 26.55 23.88 -2.54
C MET A 304 26.19 25.33 -2.23
N GLU A 305 27.15 26.25 -2.31
CA GLU A 305 26.91 27.68 -2.09
C GLU A 305 25.87 28.25 -3.07
N THR A 306 26.02 27.96 -4.36
CA THR A 306 25.12 28.48 -5.40
C THR A 306 23.71 27.92 -5.25
N LEU A 307 23.61 26.63 -4.89
CA LEU A 307 22.34 25.94 -4.68
C LEU A 307 21.61 26.49 -3.45
N SER A 308 22.32 26.62 -2.32
CA SER A 308 21.77 27.21 -1.10
C SER A 308 21.32 28.65 -1.32
N ARG A 309 22.10 29.46 -2.06
CA ARG A 309 21.72 30.83 -2.40
C ARG A 309 20.44 30.89 -3.22
N ALA A 310 20.31 30.02 -4.23
CA ALA A 310 19.09 29.95 -5.05
C ALA A 310 17.86 29.60 -4.21
N TRP A 311 17.99 28.70 -3.23
CA TRP A 311 16.89 28.35 -2.32
C TRP A 311 16.51 29.48 -1.38
N VAL A 312 17.52 30.16 -0.83
CA VAL A 312 17.36 31.34 0.03
C VAL A 312 16.65 32.48 -0.71
N GLU A 313 16.98 32.69 -1.98
CA GLU A 313 16.34 33.73 -2.80
C GLU A 313 14.88 33.41 -3.14
N GLN A 314 14.52 32.13 -3.24
CA GLN A 314 13.15 31.69 -3.54
C GLN A 314 12.20 31.84 -2.34
N ASP A 315 12.71 31.73 -1.12
CA ASP A 315 11.89 31.71 0.09
C ASP A 315 12.55 32.51 1.24
N LYS A 316 12.62 33.82 1.05
CA LYS A 316 13.31 34.75 1.97
C LYS A 316 12.73 34.75 3.39
N ASP A 317 11.46 34.41 3.53
CA ASP A 317 10.77 34.43 4.82
C ASP A 317 11.14 33.24 5.71
N ILE A 318 11.69 32.15 5.14
CA ILE A 318 12.16 30.96 5.88
C ILE A 318 13.51 31.20 6.55
N LEU A 319 14.30 32.16 6.07
CA LEU A 319 15.65 32.48 6.58
C LEU A 319 15.72 32.86 8.06
N GLY A 320 14.61 33.29 8.65
CA GLY A 320 14.54 33.65 10.06
C GLY A 320 14.87 32.51 11.03
N PHE A 321 14.85 31.24 10.56
CA PHE A 321 15.13 30.07 11.38
C PHE A 321 16.14 29.12 10.73
N SER A 322 17.41 29.56 10.60
CA SER A 322 18.50 28.62 10.32
C SER A 322 18.85 27.82 11.56
N TYR A 323 18.20 26.66 11.75
CA TYR A 323 18.59 25.71 12.79
C TYR A 323 19.95 25.12 12.41
N ILE A 324 21.02 25.67 12.99
CA ILE A 324 22.33 25.02 12.97
C ILE A 324 22.16 23.75 13.80
N ASP A 325 21.85 22.64 13.14
CA ASP A 325 21.83 21.34 13.79
C ASP A 325 23.27 20.94 14.12
N GLY A 326 23.74 21.50 15.22
CA GLY A 326 24.97 21.12 15.88
C GLY A 326 24.79 19.75 16.53
N HIS A 327 24.56 18.70 15.73
CA HIS A 327 24.91 17.33 16.10
C HIS A 327 26.45 17.20 16.14
N VAL A 328 27.09 18.06 16.94
CA VAL A 328 28.47 17.91 17.36
C VAL A 328 28.47 16.70 18.28
N ARG A 329 28.86 15.54 17.74
CA ARG A 329 29.34 14.44 18.57
C ARG A 329 30.66 14.93 19.18
N PRO A 330 30.72 15.24 20.48
CA PRO A 330 31.96 15.69 21.09
C PRO A 330 32.94 14.52 21.05
N TYR A 331 34.10 14.72 20.44
CA TYR A 331 35.17 13.73 20.49
C TYR A 331 35.88 13.85 21.85
N HIS A 332 35.48 13.04 22.82
CA HIS A 332 36.07 13.00 24.17
C HIS A 332 37.21 11.96 24.30
N GLY A 333 37.74 11.49 23.17
CA GLY A 333 38.67 10.36 23.13
C GLY A 333 38.06 9.07 23.68
N ARG A 334 38.90 8.04 23.90
CA ARG A 334 38.46 6.74 24.48
C ARG A 334 38.61 6.68 26.01
N LYS A 335 39.17 7.72 26.64
CA LYS A 335 39.61 7.68 28.03
C LYS A 335 38.47 7.92 29.03
N HIS A 336 37.43 8.64 28.64
CA HIS A 336 36.28 8.95 29.50
C HIS A 336 34.96 8.86 28.72
N THR A 337 33.93 8.26 29.32
CA THR A 337 32.53 8.31 28.86
C THR A 337 31.81 9.43 29.59
N LEU A 338 31.64 10.57 28.92
CA LEU A 338 30.95 11.72 29.51
C LEU A 338 29.42 11.56 29.40
N PRO A 339 28.66 11.93 30.44
CA PRO A 339 27.20 11.97 30.37
C PRO A 339 26.71 13.02 29.36
N ILE A 340 25.54 12.76 28.75
CA ILE A 340 24.94 13.53 27.64
C ILE A 340 24.86 15.05 27.91
N THR A 341 24.80 15.44 29.18
CA THR A 341 24.66 16.81 29.68
C THR A 341 25.95 17.62 29.75
N HIS A 342 27.15 17.00 29.64
CA HIS A 342 28.42 17.68 29.89
C HIS A 342 28.93 18.56 28.72
N VAL A 343 28.13 18.73 27.67
CA VAL A 343 28.53 19.47 26.46
C VAL A 343 27.79 20.81 26.44
N ALA A 344 28.39 21.83 27.05
CA ALA A 344 27.81 23.18 27.11
C ALA A 344 27.48 23.77 25.72
N ARG A 345 28.15 23.33 24.65
CA ARG A 345 27.93 23.80 23.27
C ARG A 345 26.78 23.11 22.50
N ARG A 346 26.09 22.12 23.07
CA ARG A 346 24.97 21.45 22.37
C ARG A 346 23.71 22.30 22.24
N ARG A 347 23.63 23.41 22.99
CA ARG A 347 22.48 24.33 23.01
C ARG A 347 22.85 25.74 22.55
N LEU A 348 23.81 25.87 21.64
CA LEU A 348 24.08 27.16 21.00
C LEU A 348 23.07 27.36 19.86
N CYS A 349 21.93 27.98 20.17
CA CYS A 349 21.20 28.77 19.18
C CYS A 349 21.86 30.14 19.15
N THR A 350 22.70 30.39 18.16
CA THR A 350 23.29 31.71 17.92
C THR A 350 22.42 32.47 16.92
N TYR A 351 21.99 33.67 17.28
CA TYR A 351 21.41 34.63 16.34
C TYR A 351 22.46 34.97 15.28
N LEU A 352 22.09 34.84 14.01
CA LEU A 352 22.84 35.38 12.88
C LEU A 352 22.08 36.61 12.41
N GLU A 353 22.52 37.79 12.84
CA GLU A 353 22.14 39.03 12.15
C GLU A 353 22.86 39.01 10.79
N ILE A 354 22.08 38.97 9.71
CA ILE A 354 22.58 39.04 8.32
C ILE A 354 22.59 40.49 7.87
#